data_AF-A0A4Q5LTP3-F1
#
_entry.id   AF-A0A4Q5LTP3-F1
#
_cell.length_a   1.000
_cell.length_b   1.000
_cell.length_c   1.000
_cell.angle_alpha   90.00
_cell.angle_beta   90.00
_cell.angle_gamma   90.00
#
_symmetry.space_group_name_H-M   'P 1'
#
loop_
_entity.id
_entity.type
_entity.pdbx_description
1 polymer ?
#
loop_
_entity_poly.entity_id
_entity_poly.type
_entity_poly.pdbx_seq_one_letter_code
_entity_poly.pdbx_strand_id
1 'polypeptide(L)'
;MSNSINDRIDVRISKEQKELIKYASDLSGFKSLSEFIIFCANKEANSIINEKNQILRSIEDKKVFLEAILNPASPNDSLKKAQLNYKKFIEANGIEN
;
A
#
# COMPACT_ATOMS: atom_id res chain seq x y z
N MET A 1 6.59 27.59 -16.95
CA MET A 1 5.28 27.13 -16.48
C MET A 1 5.32 25.61 -16.50
N SER A 2 5.15 24.96 -15.35
CA SER A 2 5.14 23.50 -15.27
C SER A 2 3.90 22.96 -15.98
N ASN A 3 4.09 22.25 -17.10
CA ASN A 3 3.02 21.46 -17.70
C ASN A 3 2.65 20.35 -16.71
N SER A 4 1.61 20.54 -15.90
CA SER A 4 0.99 19.41 -15.20
C SER A 4 0.34 18.55 -16.29
N ILE A 5 0.84 17.32 -16.46
CA ILE A 5 0.17 16.34 -17.32
C ILE A 5 -1.11 15.97 -16.58
N ASN A 6 -2.23 16.61 -16.95
CA ASN A 6 -3.53 16.30 -16.39
C ASN A 6 -4.13 15.12 -17.14
N ASP A 7 -4.31 14.00 -16.44
CA ASP A 7 -5.08 12.86 -16.93
C ASP A 7 -6.57 13.00 -16.62
N ARG A 8 -7.40 12.29 -17.37
CA ARG A 8 -8.87 12.32 -17.26
C ARG A 8 -9.43 10.95 -16.94
N ILE A 9 -10.49 10.95 -16.12
CA ILE A 9 -11.31 9.78 -15.84
C ILE A 9 -12.69 10.03 -16.46
N ASP A 10 -13.04 9.24 -17.47
CA ASP A 10 -14.35 9.32 -18.14
C ASP A 10 -15.24 8.15 -17.69
N VAL A 11 -16.35 8.47 -17.01
CA VAL A 11 -17.30 7.49 -16.50
C VAL A 11 -18.73 7.90 -16.86
N ARG A 12 -19.52 6.94 -17.33
CA ARG A 12 -20.97 7.11 -17.52
C ARG A 12 -21.70 6.57 -16.31
N ILE A 13 -22.60 7.37 -15.75
CA ILE A 13 -23.43 7.01 -14.59
C ILE A 13 -24.91 7.26 -14.91
N SER A 14 -25.80 6.58 -14.20
CA SER A 14 -27.24 6.84 -14.30
C SER A 14 -27.60 8.21 -13.70
N LYS A 15 -28.78 8.72 -14.04
CA LYS A 15 -29.32 9.94 -13.44
C LYS A 15 -29.47 9.80 -11.92
N GLU A 16 -29.97 8.67 -11.47
CA GLU A 16 -30.16 8.34 -10.05
C GLU A 16 -28.82 8.34 -9.29
N GLN A 17 -27.78 7.72 -9.85
CA GLN A 17 -26.44 7.76 -9.26
C GLN A 17 -25.91 9.19 -9.16
N LYS A 18 -26.11 9.99 -10.22
CA LYS A 18 -25.67 11.40 -10.20
C LYS A 18 -26.38 12.20 -9.11
N GLU A 19 -27.69 12.01 -8.95
CA GLU A 19 -28.49 12.70 -7.93
C GLU A 19 -28.07 12.28 -6.51
N LEU A 20 -27.86 10.98 -6.29
CA LEU A 20 -27.37 10.46 -5.02
C LEU A 20 -26.00 11.04 -4.64
N ILE A 21 -25.03 10.97 -5.57
CA ILE A 21 -23.67 11.47 -5.34
C ILE A 21 -23.69 12.99 -5.11
N LYS A 22 -24.51 13.73 -5.86
CA LYS A 22 -24.68 15.18 -5.67
C LYS A 22 -25.23 15.49 -4.28
N TYR A 23 -26.28 14.81 -3.86
CA TYR A 23 -26.85 15.02 -2.53
C TYR A 23 -25.83 14.73 -1.42
N ALA A 24 -25.07 13.64 -1.54
CA ALA A 24 -24.00 13.32 -0.60
C ALA A 24 -22.87 14.38 -0.60
N SER A 25 -22.51 14.91 -1.76
CA SER A 25 -21.55 16.01 -1.92
C SER A 25 -22.02 17.28 -1.20
N ASP A 26 -23.29 17.65 -1.37
CA ASP A 26 -23.90 18.83 -0.76
C ASP A 26 -23.92 18.71 0.77
N LEU A 27 -24.31 17.54 1.30
CA LEU A 27 -24.26 17.25 2.74
C LEU A 27 -22.85 17.28 3.32
N SER A 28 -21.86 16.85 2.53
CA SER A 28 -20.46 16.80 2.95
C SER A 28 -19.73 18.14 2.82
N GLY A 29 -20.39 19.18 2.29
CA GLY A 29 -19.85 20.54 2.19
C GLY A 29 -18.81 20.76 1.09
N PHE A 30 -18.76 19.89 0.07
CA PHE A 30 -17.82 20.04 -1.04
C PHE A 30 -18.24 21.15 -2.00
N LYS A 31 -17.26 21.87 -2.57
CA LYS A 31 -17.53 23.00 -3.48
C LYS A 31 -17.97 22.53 -4.86
N SER A 32 -17.64 21.29 -5.24
CA SER A 32 -18.05 20.71 -6.51
C SER A 32 -18.22 19.19 -6.42
N LEU A 33 -19.09 18.66 -7.27
CA LEU A 33 -19.31 17.22 -7.41
C LEU A 33 -18.02 16.47 -7.81
N SER A 34 -17.21 17.06 -8.68
CA SER A 34 -15.94 16.46 -9.11
C SER A 34 -14.95 16.34 -7.97
N GLU A 35 -14.83 17.37 -7.12
CA GLU A 35 -13.97 17.35 -5.94
C GLU A 35 -14.40 16.24 -4.96
N PHE A 36 -15.72 16.11 -4.72
CA PHE A 36 -16.27 15.04 -3.91
C PHE A 36 -15.95 13.64 -4.46
N ILE A 37 -16.13 13.43 -5.77
CA ILE A 37 -15.83 12.15 -6.42
C ILE A 37 -14.35 11.79 -6.27
N ILE A 38 -13.45 12.74 -6.52
CA ILE A 38 -12.01 12.52 -6.39
C ILE A 38 -11.62 12.26 -4.93
N PHE A 39 -12.21 12.98 -3.98
CA PHE A 39 -12.00 12.73 -2.55
C PHE A 39 -12.41 11.31 -2.16
N CYS A 40 -13.62 10.88 -2.53
CA CYS A 40 -14.12 9.54 -2.22
C CYS A 40 -13.27 8.45 -2.86
N ALA A 41 -12.91 8.60 -4.15
CA ALA A 41 -12.08 7.65 -4.86
C ALA A 41 -10.69 7.51 -4.21
N ASN A 42 -10.05 8.63 -3.87
CA ASN A 42 -8.76 8.62 -3.18
C ASN A 42 -8.84 8.02 -1.78
N LYS A 43 -9.89 8.34 -1.02
CA LYS A 43 -10.11 7.78 0.31
C LYS A 43 -10.20 6.26 0.25
N GLU A 44 -11.01 5.75 -0.67
CA GLU A 44 -11.22 4.30 -0.84
C GLU A 44 -9.96 3.61 -1.36
N ALA A 45 -9.30 4.19 -2.36
CA ALA A 45 -8.05 3.66 -2.89
C ALA A 45 -6.97 3.54 -1.80
N ASN A 46 -6.78 4.59 -0.98
CA ASN A 46 -5.85 4.54 0.13
C ASN A 46 -6.25 3.52 1.19
N SER A 47 -7.54 3.39 1.48
CA SER A 47 -8.05 2.36 2.41
C SER A 47 -7.69 0.96 1.93
N ILE A 48 -7.95 0.65 0.66
CA ILE A 48 -7.63 -0.64 0.04
C ILE A 48 -6.12 -0.90 0.06
N ILE A 49 -5.30 0.07 -0.34
CA ILE A 49 -3.84 -0.06 -0.34
C ILE A 49 -3.33 -0.33 1.08
N ASN A 50 -3.80 0.43 2.06
CA ASN A 50 -3.41 0.25 3.46
C ASN A 50 -3.84 -1.11 4.01
N GLU A 51 -5.06 -1.56 3.71
CA GLU A 51 -5.55 -2.87 4.15
C GLU A 51 -4.71 -4.01 3.56
N LYS A 52 -4.34 -3.91 2.28
CA LYS A 52 -3.59 -4.97 1.58
C LYS A 52 -2.11 -4.98 1.91
N ASN A 53 -1.51 -3.82 2.16
CA ASN A 53 -0.08 -3.68 2.45
C ASN A 53 0.25 -3.79 3.95
N GLN A 54 -0.74 -3.94 4.83
CA GLN A 54 -0.49 -4.20 6.24
C GLN A 54 0.02 -5.63 6.46
N ILE A 55 1.34 -5.74 6.67
CA ILE A 55 2.04 -7.00 6.97
C ILE A 55 1.63 -7.57 8.34
N LEU A 56 1.32 -6.70 9.31
CA LEU A 56 0.98 -7.07 10.68
C LEU A 56 -0.48 -6.72 10.98
N ARG A 57 -1.39 -7.48 10.37
CA ARG A 57 -2.83 -7.19 10.40
C ARG A 57 -3.46 -7.56 11.74
N SER A 58 -3.12 -8.72 12.31
CA SER A 58 -3.68 -9.17 13.59
C SER A 58 -2.83 -8.75 14.78
N ILE A 59 -3.43 -8.76 15.97
CA ILE A 59 -2.68 -8.57 17.24
C ILE A 59 -1.65 -9.69 17.41
N GLU A 60 -1.97 -10.90 16.96
CA GLU A 60 -1.08 -12.05 17.08
C GLU A 60 0.15 -11.90 16.17
N ASP A 61 -0.02 -11.43 14.93
CA ASP A 61 1.11 -11.14 14.03
C ASP A 61 2.06 -10.11 14.64
N LYS A 62 1.50 -9.07 15.26
CA LYS A 62 2.28 -8.02 15.94
C LYS A 62 3.07 -8.58 17.12
N LYS A 63 2.47 -9.48 17.91
CA LYS A 63 3.18 -10.14 19.03
C LYS A 63 4.32 -11.02 18.51
N VAL A 64 4.05 -11.89 17.54
CA VAL A 64 5.08 -12.76 16.95
C VAL A 64 6.23 -11.93 16.37
N PHE A 65 5.91 -10.83 15.68
CA PHE A 65 6.90 -9.91 15.14
C PHE A 65 7.72 -9.20 16.23
N LEU A 66 7.06 -8.68 17.28
CA LEU A 66 7.74 -8.05 18.42
C LEU A 66 8.64 -9.03 19.16
N GLU A 67 8.17 -10.25 19.42
CA GLU A 67 8.97 -11.31 20.03
C GLU A 67 10.18 -11.65 19.17
N ALA A 68 10.04 -11.75 17.85
CA ALA A 68 11.17 -12.00 16.96
C ALA A 68 12.23 -10.87 16.96
N ILE A 69 11.83 -9.61 17.22
CA ILE A 69 12.75 -8.48 17.35
C ILE A 69 13.42 -8.45 18.72
N LEU A 70 12.65 -8.63 19.80
CA LEU A 70 13.14 -8.51 21.17
C LEU A 70 13.96 -9.75 21.58
N ASN A 71 13.57 -10.92 21.07
CA ASN A 71 14.15 -12.21 21.40
C ASN A 71 14.56 -12.95 20.10
N PRO A 72 15.56 -12.43 19.36
CA PRO A 72 15.94 -13.00 18.06
C PRO A 72 16.46 -14.44 18.23
N ALA A 73 15.85 -15.38 17.51
CA ALA A 73 16.29 -16.76 17.50
C ALA A 73 17.66 -16.90 16.82
N SER A 74 18.47 -17.86 17.28
CA SER A 74 19.72 -18.20 16.62
C SER A 74 19.47 -18.75 15.20
N PRO A 75 20.29 -18.41 14.19
CA PRO A 75 20.16 -18.95 12.85
C PRO A 75 20.18 -20.48 12.84
N ASN A 76 19.23 -21.09 12.11
CA ASN A 76 19.25 -22.53 11.90
C ASN A 76 20.32 -22.95 10.89
N ASP A 77 20.59 -24.26 10.80
CA ASP A 77 21.67 -24.78 9.96
C ASP A 77 21.44 -24.53 8.46
N SER A 78 20.18 -24.52 8.02
CA SER A 78 19.81 -24.16 6.65
C SER A 78 20.17 -22.71 6.31
N LEU A 79 19.91 -21.77 7.22
CA LEU A 79 20.23 -20.36 7.03
C LEU A 79 21.75 -20.12 7.04
N LYS A 80 22.47 -20.79 7.94
CA LYS A 80 23.96 -20.77 7.96
C LYS A 80 24.54 -21.31 6.65
N LYS A 81 23.99 -22.41 6.13
CA LYS A 81 24.42 -22.99 4.84
C LYS A 81 24.13 -22.05 3.67
N ALA A 82 22.96 -21.42 3.65
CA ALA A 82 22.60 -20.44 2.62
C ALA A 82 23.55 -19.23 2.62
N GLN A 83 23.90 -18.71 3.81
CA GLN A 83 24.89 -17.65 3.95
C GLN A 83 26.27 -18.07 3.41
N LEU A 84 26.73 -19.28 3.71
CA LEU A 84 28.01 -19.79 3.22
C LEU A 84 28.01 -19.92 1.68
N ASN A 85 26.92 -20.43 1.11
CA ASN A 85 26.77 -20.53 -0.34
C ASN A 85 26.79 -19.16 -1.01
N TYR A 86 26.12 -18.17 -0.41
CA TYR A 86 26.13 -16.79 -0.91
C TYR A 86 27.54 -16.17 -0.87
N LYS A 87 28.30 -16.38 0.22
CA LYS A 87 29.70 -15.91 0.30
C LYS A 87 30.56 -16.50 -0.81
N LYS A 88 30.48 -17.82 -1.03
CA LYS A 88 31.17 -18.50 -2.13
C LYS A 88 30.75 -17.97 -3.50
N PHE A 89 29.46 -17.66 -3.68
CA PHE A 89 28.97 -17.08 -4.92
C PHE A 89 29.57 -15.69 -5.17
N ILE A 90 29.61 -14.82 -4.17
CA ILE A 90 30.26 -13.50 -4.28
C ILE A 90 31.75 -13.65 -4.59
N GLU A 91 32.46 -14.48 -3.84
CA GLU A 91 33.91 -14.72 -4.02
C GLU A 91 34.23 -15.24 -5.43
N ALA A 92 33.39 -16.13 -5.98
CA ALA A 92 33.58 -16.67 -7.31
C ALA A 92 33.21 -15.71 -8.45
N ASN A 93 32.38 -14.68 -8.19
CA ASN A 93 31.85 -13.78 -9.22
C ASN A 93 32.35 -12.33 -9.10
N GLY A 94 33.24 -12.02 -8.15
CA GLY A 94 33.92 -10.72 -8.06
C GLY A 94 33.01 -9.50 -7.84
N ILE A 95 31.78 -9.71 -7.34
CA ILE A 95 30.85 -8.62 -7.02
C ILE A 95 31.18 -8.14 -5.61
N GLU A 96 32.23 -7.33 -5.49
CA GLU A 96 32.47 -6.55 -4.27
C GLU A 96 31.46 -5.38 -4.21
N ASN A 97 30.85 -5.18 -3.04
CA ASN A 97 29.96 -4.04 -2.76
C ASN A 97 30.75 -2.75 -2.57
#